data_AF-A0A106BHT1-F1
#
_entry.id   AF-A0A106BHT1-F1
#
_cell.length_a   1.000
_cell.length_b   1.000
_cell.length_c   1.000
_cell.angle_alpha   90.00
_cell.angle_beta   90.00
_cell.angle_gamma   90.00
#
_symmetry.space_group_name_H-M   'P 1'
#
loop_
_entity.id
_entity.type
_entity.pdbx_description
1 polymer ?
#
loop_
_entity_poly.entity_id
_entity_poly.type
_entity_poly.pdbx_seq_one_letter_code
_entity_poly.pdbx_strand_id
1 'polypeptide(L)'
;MTIPYFDYFDERWSIETAFAEIKTTLKGADIVLRSKTPELVRQEFWGLLLAHHVVRKLMLEAALSRQRTPDTLSFKHSLSLIRRKLPDSGAVPPRGLPEVVVGVD
;
A
#
# COMPACT_ATOMS: atom_id res chain seq x y z
N MET A 1 -23.07 10.40 28.39
CA MET A 1 -22.19 9.66 27.47
C MET A 1 -21.47 10.67 26.61
N THR A 2 -20.28 11.07 27.02
CA THR A 2 -19.48 12.13 26.38
C THR A 2 -18.31 11.40 25.72
N ILE A 3 -18.29 11.29 24.39
CA ILE A 3 -17.10 10.82 23.69
C ILE A 3 -16.04 11.91 23.94
N PRO A 4 -14.91 11.62 24.61
CA PRO A 4 -13.88 12.63 24.82
C PRO A 4 -13.33 13.07 23.47
N TYR A 5 -13.18 14.37 23.28
CA TYR A 5 -12.69 15.00 22.04
C TYR A 5 -11.31 14.46 21.58
N PHE A 6 -10.58 13.81 22.49
CA PHE A 6 -9.30 13.15 22.26
C PHE A 6 -9.38 12.02 21.23
N ASP A 7 -10.41 11.17 21.29
CA ASP A 7 -10.56 10.02 20.37
C ASP A 7 -10.72 10.48 18.91
N TYR A 8 -11.43 11.60 18.69
CA TYR A 8 -11.61 12.19 17.36
C TYR A 8 -10.33 12.77 16.78
N PHE A 9 -9.42 13.27 17.61
CA PHE A 9 -8.13 13.78 17.13
C PHE A 9 -7.18 12.64 16.75
N ASP A 10 -7.14 11.58 17.56
CA ASP A 10 -6.29 10.42 17.29
C ASP A 10 -6.74 9.67 16.04
N GLU A 11 -8.05 9.50 15.84
CA GLU A 11 -8.60 8.88 14.64
C GLU A 11 -8.28 9.70 13.38
N ARG A 12 -8.45 11.04 13.45
CA ARG A 12 -8.12 11.94 12.34
C ARG A 12 -6.62 11.91 12.02
N TRP A 13 -5.77 11.92 13.04
CA TRP A 13 -4.32 11.87 12.88
C TRP A 13 -3.85 10.54 12.28
N SER A 14 -4.51 9.44 12.64
CA SER A 14 -4.27 8.12 12.04
C SER A 14 -4.55 8.14 10.52
N ILE A 15 -5.68 8.74 10.13
CA ILE A 15 -6.04 8.91 8.71
C ILE A 15 -5.03 9.82 7.99
N GLU A 16 -4.65 10.96 8.57
CA GLU A 16 -3.66 11.87 8.00
C GLU A 16 -2.30 11.18 7.82
N THR A 17 -1.89 10.36 8.80
CA THR A 17 -0.66 9.57 8.75
C THR A 17 -0.71 8.55 7.62
N ALA A 18 -1.81 7.81 7.46
CA ALA A 18 -1.99 6.87 6.36
C ALA A 18 -1.92 7.57 4.99
N PHE A 19 -2.53 8.75 4.86
CA PHE A 19 -2.42 9.55 3.64
C PHE A 19 -0.99 10.00 3.35
N ALA A 20 -0.24 10.43 4.36
CA ALA A 20 1.17 10.81 4.21
C ALA A 20 2.03 9.61 3.77
N GLU A 21 1.78 8.42 4.32
CA GLU A 21 2.48 7.20 3.92
C GLU A 21 2.22 6.82 2.47
N ILE A 22 0.96 6.89 2.02
CA ILE A 22 0.60 6.59 0.63
C ILE A 22 1.18 7.63 -0.33
N LYS A 23 0.92 8.92 -0.07
CA LYS A 23 1.22 10.02 -1.01
C LYS A 23 2.72 10.34 -1.07
N THR A 24 3.39 10.32 0.08
CA THR A 24 4.76 10.83 0.21
C THR A 24 5.79 9.71 0.29
N THR A 25 5.48 8.63 1.02
CA THR A 25 6.48 7.58 1.31
C THR A 25 6.44 6.43 0.32
N LEU A 26 5.25 5.90 0.02
CA LEU A 26 5.07 4.75 -0.85
C LEU A 26 5.20 5.13 -2.33
N LYS A 27 4.38 6.10 -2.77
CA LYS A 27 4.42 6.63 -4.13
C LYS A 27 5.68 7.46 -4.39
N GLY A 28 6.17 8.18 -3.37
CA GLY A 28 7.18 9.23 -3.52
C GLY A 28 6.53 10.58 -3.79
N ALA A 29 7.00 11.62 -3.08
CA ALA A 29 6.39 12.96 -3.08
C ALA A 29 6.17 13.56 -4.49
N ASP A 30 7.12 13.33 -5.40
CA ASP A 30 7.14 13.96 -6.74
C ASP A 30 6.65 13.05 -7.87
N ILE A 31 6.33 11.80 -7.58
CA ILE A 31 5.87 10.84 -8.60
C ILE A 31 4.39 11.10 -8.83
N VAL A 32 3.93 11.25 -10.07
CA VAL A 32 2.49 11.31 -10.44
C VAL A 32 2.02 9.97 -11.00
N LEU A 33 0.70 9.71 -10.93
CA LEU A 33 0.12 8.52 -11.56
C LEU A 33 0.39 8.58 -13.06
N ARG A 34 0.92 7.49 -13.64
CA ARG A 34 1.41 7.49 -15.02
C ARG A 34 0.29 7.28 -16.05
N SER A 35 -0.78 6.63 -15.62
CA SER A 35 -1.91 6.24 -16.48
C SER A 35 -2.61 7.45 -17.09
N LYS A 36 -3.08 7.32 -18.34
CA LYS A 36 -3.72 8.41 -19.12
C LYS A 36 -5.22 8.25 -19.32
N THR A 37 -5.80 7.13 -18.88
CA THR A 37 -7.24 6.89 -18.90
C THR A 37 -7.79 6.79 -17.46
N PRO A 38 -9.02 7.25 -17.20
CA PRO A 38 -9.62 7.19 -15.86
C PRO A 38 -9.64 5.78 -15.27
N GLU A 39 -9.90 4.77 -16.10
CA GLU A 39 -9.96 3.35 -15.72
C GLU A 39 -8.62 2.87 -15.16
N LEU A 40 -7.53 3.16 -15.89
CA LEU A 40 -6.19 2.74 -15.49
C LEU A 40 -5.65 3.58 -14.32
N VAL A 41 -6.05 4.85 -14.21
CA VAL A 41 -5.75 5.68 -13.03
C VAL A 41 -6.36 5.07 -11.77
N ARG A 42 -7.62 4.62 -11.82
CA ARG A 42 -8.26 3.90 -10.70
C ARG A 42 -7.51 2.63 -10.35
N GLN A 43 -7.10 1.84 -11.35
CA GLN A 43 -6.32 0.63 -11.15
C GLN A 43 -4.97 0.91 -10.46
N GLU A 44 -4.24 1.93 -10.92
CA GLU A 44 -2.96 2.33 -10.35
C GLU A 44 -3.12 2.78 -8.88
N PHE A 45 -4.18 3.52 -8.58
CA PHE A 45 -4.53 3.91 -7.22
C PHE A 45 -4.83 2.70 -6.32
N TRP A 46 -5.61 1.72 -6.79
CA TRP A 46 -5.84 0.48 -6.06
C TRP A 46 -4.54 -0.30 -5.82
N GLY A 47 -3.62 -0.30 -6.79
CA GLY A 47 -2.30 -0.89 -6.62
C GLY A 47 -1.49 -0.24 -5.48
N LEU A 48 -1.52 1.10 -5.39
CA LEU A 48 -0.88 1.82 -4.28
C LEU A 48 -1.52 1.50 -2.93
N LEU A 49 -2.86 1.44 -2.86
CA LEU A 49 -3.56 1.06 -1.64
C LEU A 49 -3.21 -0.36 -1.20
N LEU A 50 -3.18 -1.31 -2.13
CA LEU A 50 -2.81 -2.68 -1.83
C LEU A 50 -1.38 -2.76 -1.31
N ALA A 51 -0.44 -2.09 -1.97
CA ALA A 51 0.95 -2.05 -1.53
C ALA A 51 1.11 -1.45 -0.12
N HIS A 52 0.37 -0.39 0.22
CA HIS A 52 0.36 0.17 1.57
C HIS A 52 -0.10 -0.86 2.61
N HIS A 53 -1.22 -1.54 2.35
CA HIS A 53 -1.77 -2.53 3.27
C HIS A 53 -0.87 -3.75 3.42
N VAL A 54 -0.18 -4.18 2.35
CA VAL A 54 0.81 -5.26 2.42
C VAL A 54 1.97 -4.89 3.35
N VAL A 55 2.51 -3.68 3.23
CA VAL A 55 3.57 -3.20 4.14
C VAL A 55 3.07 -3.15 5.59
N ARG A 56 1.86 -2.61 5.82
CA ARG A 56 1.26 -2.55 7.16
C ARG A 56 1.01 -3.94 7.76
N LYS A 57 0.56 -4.89 6.96
CA LYS A 57 0.38 -6.29 7.39
C LYS A 57 1.71 -6.93 7.79
N LEU A 58 2.77 -6.74 6.99
CA LEU A 58 4.10 -7.26 7.32
C LEU A 58 4.67 -6.63 8.60
N MET A 59 4.44 -5.33 8.82
CA MET A 59 4.80 -4.66 10.07
C MET A 59 4.04 -5.26 11.27
N LEU A 60 2.73 -5.48 11.13
CA LEU A 60 1.92 -6.14 12.16
C LEU A 60 2.47 -7.52 12.50
N GLU A 61 2.71 -8.37 11.50
CA GLU A 61 3.26 -9.72 11.68
C GLU A 61 4.63 -9.67 12.37
N ALA A 62 5.51 -8.75 11.96
CA ALA A 62 6.83 -8.56 12.58
C ALA A 62 6.72 -8.11 14.04
N ALA A 63 5.83 -7.17 14.36
CA ALA A 63 5.62 -6.67 15.71
C ALA A 63 5.07 -7.77 16.63
N LEU A 64 4.08 -8.53 16.16
CA LEU A 64 3.50 -9.66 16.89
C LEU A 64 4.54 -10.74 17.19
N SER A 65 5.45 -11.04 16.25
CA SER A 65 6.55 -11.99 16.46
C SER A 65 7.52 -11.60 17.59
N ARG A 66 7.50 -10.32 17.99
CA ARG A 66 8.35 -9.73 19.03
C ARG A 66 7.54 -9.23 20.25
N GLN A 67 6.23 -9.52 20.31
CA GLN A 67 5.32 -9.02 21.34
C GLN A 67 5.37 -7.48 21.50
N ARG A 68 5.48 -6.77 20.38
CA ARG A 68 5.46 -5.29 20.32
C ARG A 68 4.21 -4.81 19.62
N THR A 69 3.86 -3.55 19.84
CA THR A 69 2.78 -2.89 19.10
C THR A 69 3.26 -2.46 17.70
N PRO A 70 2.46 -2.65 16.64
CA PRO A 70 2.85 -2.29 15.27
C PRO A 70 3.17 -0.81 15.08
N ASP A 71 2.53 0.08 15.86
CA ASP A 71 2.71 1.53 15.77
C ASP A 71 4.11 2.00 16.20
N THR A 72 4.88 1.12 16.86
CA THR A 72 6.30 1.39 17.19
C THR A 72 7.24 1.20 16.00
N LEU A 73 6.76 0.59 14.90
CA LEU A 73 7.56 0.36 13.70
C LEU A 73 7.41 1.53 12.72
N SER A 74 8.53 2.01 12.17
CA SER A 74 8.52 3.01 11.11
C SER A 74 8.09 2.41 9.78
N PHE A 75 7.03 2.95 9.17
CA PHE A 75 6.58 2.55 7.83
C PHE A 75 7.65 2.78 6.77
N LYS A 76 8.30 3.95 6.78
CA LYS A 76 9.39 4.30 5.84
C LYS A 76 10.54 3.30 5.90
N HIS A 77 10.97 2.95 7.11
CA HIS A 77 12.03 1.97 7.30
C HIS A 77 11.61 0.58 6.80
N SER A 78 10.41 0.15 7.17
CA SER A 78 9.86 -1.15 6.76
C SER A 78 9.75 -1.27 5.24
N LEU A 79 9.25 -0.23 4.56
CA LEU A 79 9.19 -0.16 3.11
C LEU A 79 10.58 -0.27 2.47
N SER A 80 11.60 0.41 3.03
CA SER A 80 12.98 0.32 2.54
C SER A 80 13.53 -1.11 2.66
N LEU A 81 13.27 -1.80 3.77
CA LEU A 81 13.66 -3.19 3.96
C LEU A 81 12.98 -4.13 2.95
N ILE A 82 11.67 -3.96 2.75
CA ILE A 82 10.89 -4.77 1.79
C ILE A 82 11.42 -4.57 0.37
N ARG A 83 11.60 -3.31 -0.07
CA ARG A 83 12.14 -3.00 -1.41
C ARG A 83 13.50 -3.64 -1.67
N ARG A 84 14.38 -3.69 -0.66
CA ARG A 84 15.70 -4.33 -0.76
C ARG A 84 15.63 -5.86 -0.84
N LYS A 85 14.52 -6.47 -0.42
CA LYS A 85 14.33 -7.92 -0.36
C LYS A 85 13.42 -8.46 -1.46
N LEU A 86 12.71 -7.59 -2.18
CA LEU A 86 11.91 -8.00 -3.33
C LEU A 86 12.82 -8.47 -4.47
N PRO A 87 12.49 -9.60 -5.14
CA PRO A 87 13.19 -10.00 -6.35
C PRO A 87 12.93 -8.99 -7.48
N ASP A 88 13.91 -8.81 -8.37
CA ASP A 88 13.83 -7.86 -9.50
C ASP A 88 12.69 -8.19 -10.49
N SER A 89 12.14 -9.40 -10.43
CA SER A 89 11.12 -9.92 -11.34
C SER A 89 9.76 -9.98 -10.66
N GLY A 90 9.02 -8.86 -10.67
CA GLY A 90 7.66 -8.77 -10.10
C GLY A 90 6.62 -8.14 -11.03
N ALA A 91 6.96 -7.89 -12.31
CA ALA A 91 6.05 -7.26 -13.26
C ALA A 91 4.96 -8.25 -13.69
N VAL A 92 3.83 -8.25 -12.97
CA VAL A 92 2.60 -8.88 -13.45
C VAL A 92 1.94 -7.90 -14.42
N PRO A 93 1.75 -8.25 -15.70
CA PRO A 93 1.07 -7.38 -16.64
C PRO A 93 -0.38 -7.18 -16.18
N PRO A 94 -0.92 -5.95 -16.25
CA PRO A 94 -2.28 -5.64 -15.76
C PRO A 94 -3.40 -6.35 -16.54
N ARG A 95 -3.07 -7.04 -17.65
CA ARG A 95 -3.98 -7.88 -18.43
C ARG A 95 -3.24 -9.12 -18.90
N GLY A 96 -3.65 -10.28 -18.40
CA GLY A 96 -3.09 -11.58 -18.77
C GLY A 96 -4.09 -12.68 -18.49
N LEU A 97 -5.21 -12.67 -19.23
CA LEU A 97 -5.87 -13.93 -19.55
C LEU A 97 -5.51 -14.20 -21.02
N PRO A 98 -4.90 -15.35 -21.36
CA PRO A 98 -4.82 -15.74 -22.75
C PRO A 98 -6.25 -15.84 -23.26
N GLU A 99 -6.55 -15.15 -24.36
CA GLU A 99 -7.71 -15.52 -25.18
C GLU A 99 -7.47 -16.98 -25.56
N VAL A 100 -8.28 -17.88 -24.99
CA VAL A 100 -8.43 -19.21 -25.54
C VAL A 100 -9.11 -19.00 -26.88
N VAL A 101 -8.31 -18.84 -27.93
CA VAL A 101 -8.78 -19.03 -29.29
C VAL A 101 -9.13 -20.51 -29.37
N VAL A 102 -10.40 -20.82 -29.10
CA VAL A 102 -10.97 -22.13 -29.44
C VAL A 102 -10.89 -22.18 -30.96
N GLY A 103 -9.88 -22.88 -31.47
CA GLY A 103 -9.75 -23.16 -32.89
C GLY A 103 -11.05 -23.79 -33.36
N VAL A 104 -11.69 -23.12 -34.31
CA VAL A 104 -12.67 -23.73 -35.19
C VAL A 104 -11.84 -24.52 -36.20
N ASP A 105 -11.72 -25.82 -35.97
CA ASP A 105 -11.48 -26.85 -36.99
C ASP A 105 -12.46 -28.01 -36.71
#